data_AF-H8WZ32-F1
#
_entry.id   AF-H8WZ32-F1
#
_cell.length_a   1.000
_cell.length_b   1.000
_cell.length_c   1.000
_cell.angle_alpha   90.00
_cell.angle_beta   90.00
_cell.angle_gamma   90.00
#
_symmetry.space_group_name_H-M   'P 1'
#
loop_
_entity.id
_entity.type
_entity.pdbx_description
1 polymer ?
#
loop_
_entity_poly.entity_id
_entity_poly.type
_entity_poly.pdbx_seq_one_letter_code
_entity_poly.pdbx_strand_id
1 'polypeptide(L)'
;MMLSRGFNQLLKPILPTSMACIRWLSTEATPSYFKLFPHNFPHGGPPKDPFFINEKQLRKEYRTLQSSNHPDVSSDTIASSNINQAFTHLRNPYLRLAHLIKLLHGIDITDDAVSKSMIAKFQNASDSNAMAYKSMLLQVMEAHEQLEFAEKEQELDELEDENNDRIKQAEEKIESELEKEPINWDELITDAIKLKYWVNIQNGIKDWAPGKPVHLTH
;
A
#
# COMPACT_ATOMS: atom_id res chain seq x y z
N MET A 1 -6.79 71.82 34.92
CA MET A 1 -5.60 71.99 34.06
C MET A 1 -5.54 70.78 33.15
N MET A 2 -5.80 71.00 31.84
CA MET A 2 -5.49 70.16 30.65
C MET A 2 -5.96 68.69 30.66
N LEU A 3 -7.05 68.31 29.96
CA LEU A 3 -7.12 68.01 28.51
C LEU A 3 -6.00 67.10 28.00
N SER A 4 -6.30 65.85 27.64
CA SER A 4 -6.29 65.45 26.23
C SER A 4 -6.92 64.08 25.98
N ARG A 5 -7.63 64.01 24.86
CA ARG A 5 -8.28 62.84 24.26
C ARG A 5 -7.23 61.98 23.52
N GLY A 6 -7.43 60.67 23.51
CA GLY A 6 -6.70 59.73 22.67
C GLY A 6 -7.62 58.63 22.15
N PHE A 7 -8.29 58.91 21.05
CA PHE A 7 -8.97 57.94 20.20
C PHE A 7 -7.89 57.06 19.55
N ASN A 8 -7.99 55.73 19.58
CA ASN A 8 -7.34 54.93 18.55
C ASN A 8 -8.15 53.67 18.22
N GLN A 9 -8.43 53.58 16.93
CA GLN A 9 -9.28 52.63 16.24
C GLN A 9 -8.55 51.29 16.03
N LEU A 10 -9.36 50.23 16.04
CA LEU A 10 -9.33 49.08 15.14
C LEU A 10 -7.98 48.71 14.50
N LEU A 11 -7.39 47.60 14.94
CA LEU A 11 -6.71 46.66 14.06
C LEU A 11 -7.03 45.23 14.51
N LYS A 12 -7.92 44.57 13.76
CA LYS A 12 -8.12 43.12 13.82
C LYS A 12 -6.86 42.46 13.24
N PRO A 13 -6.30 41.41 13.85
CA PRO A 13 -5.21 40.69 13.22
C PRO A 13 -5.74 39.96 11.99
N ILE A 14 -5.23 40.37 10.84
CA ILE A 14 -5.41 39.71 9.54
C ILE A 14 -4.71 38.36 9.64
N LEU A 15 -5.49 37.27 9.63
CA LEU A 15 -4.94 35.93 9.44
C LEU A 15 -4.28 35.88 8.05
N PRO A 16 -3.00 35.54 7.92
CA PRO A 16 -2.47 35.20 6.62
C PRO A 16 -3.07 33.84 6.22
N THR A 17 -3.95 33.85 5.22
CA THR A 17 -4.22 32.68 4.37
C THR A 17 -2.93 32.33 3.64
N SER A 18 -2.05 31.63 4.34
CA SER A 18 -0.85 31.02 3.78
C SER A 18 -1.22 29.62 3.33
N MET A 19 -1.30 29.39 2.02
CA MET A 19 -1.19 28.04 1.48
C MET A 19 0.13 27.50 2.00
N ALA A 20 0.06 26.49 2.87
CA ALA A 20 1.21 25.83 3.43
C ALA A 20 2.04 25.23 2.28
N CYS A 21 3.09 25.95 1.90
CA CYS A 21 4.21 25.38 1.19
C CYS A 21 4.77 24.28 2.09
N ILE A 22 4.60 23.02 1.67
CA ILE A 22 5.09 21.84 2.39
C ILE A 22 6.61 21.90 2.33
N ARG A 23 7.19 22.60 3.31
CA ARG A 23 8.62 22.67 3.53
C ARG A 23 9.03 21.34 4.14
N TRP A 24 9.50 20.44 3.29
CA TRP A 24 10.13 19.18 3.69
C TRP A 24 11.34 19.49 4.58
N LEU A 25 11.16 19.42 5.90
CA LEU A 25 12.28 19.28 6.81
C LEU A 25 12.68 17.80 6.81
N SER A 26 13.86 17.52 6.26
CA SER A 26 14.52 16.22 6.37
C SER A 26 14.78 15.90 7.85
N THR A 27 14.01 14.93 8.33
CA THR A 27 14.35 14.03 9.44
C THR A 27 14.09 12.63 8.90
N GLU A 28 14.84 11.63 9.32
CA GLU A 28 14.85 10.22 8.86
C GLU A 28 13.50 9.48 9.05
N ALA A 29 12.40 10.02 8.51
CA ALA A 29 11.07 9.46 8.58
C ALA A 29 10.65 9.00 7.19
N THR A 30 10.26 7.72 7.06
CA THR A 30 9.68 7.17 5.84
C THR A 30 8.50 8.06 5.40
N PRO A 31 8.53 8.65 4.19
CA PRO A 31 7.46 9.52 3.74
C PRO A 31 6.17 8.71 3.61
N SER A 32 5.06 9.21 4.15
CA SER A 32 3.78 8.49 4.05
C SER A 32 3.15 8.69 2.68
N TYR A 33 3.08 7.61 1.89
CA TYR A 33 2.39 7.61 0.61
C TYR A 33 0.89 7.87 0.73
N PHE A 34 0.25 7.46 1.83
CA PHE A 34 -1.17 7.71 2.08
C PHE A 34 -1.50 9.20 2.08
N LYS A 35 -0.62 10.04 2.67
CA LYS A 35 -0.81 11.50 2.73
C LYS A 35 -0.79 12.18 1.35
N LEU A 36 -0.27 11.52 0.32
CA LEU A 36 -0.26 12.04 -1.05
C LEU A 36 -1.60 11.86 -1.76
N PHE A 37 -2.52 11.05 -1.21
CA PHE A 37 -3.84 10.74 -1.77
C PHE A 37 -4.96 11.12 -0.79
N PRO A 38 -5.15 12.41 -0.47
CA PRO A 38 -6.09 12.87 0.56
C PRO A 38 -7.57 12.60 0.27
N HIS A 39 -7.97 12.33 -0.98
CA HIS A 39 -9.36 11.95 -1.28
C HIS A 39 -9.63 10.49 -0.92
N ASN A 40 -8.65 9.59 -1.09
CA ASN A 40 -8.76 8.20 -0.65
C ASN A 40 -8.44 8.05 0.85
N PHE A 41 -7.53 8.88 1.38
CA PHE A 41 -7.03 8.78 2.76
C PHE A 41 -7.08 10.15 3.48
N PRO A 42 -8.28 10.65 3.84
CA PRO A 42 -8.45 11.94 4.48
C PRO A 42 -7.79 12.02 5.87
N HIS A 43 -7.63 10.89 6.56
CA HIS A 43 -6.95 10.81 7.86
C HIS A 43 -5.49 10.39 7.76
N GLY A 44 -4.97 10.23 6.53
CA GLY A 44 -3.56 9.94 6.25
C GLY A 44 -3.20 8.46 6.30
N GLY A 45 -4.19 7.56 6.22
CA GLY A 45 -4.02 6.12 6.06
C GLY A 45 -4.61 5.26 7.20
N PRO A 46 -4.59 3.93 7.05
CA PRO A 46 -5.01 3.00 8.09
C PRO A 46 -4.20 3.16 9.39
N PRO A 47 -4.79 2.88 10.56
CA PRO A 47 -6.14 2.33 10.78
C PRO A 47 -7.27 3.36 10.78
N LYS A 48 -6.98 4.65 10.56
CA LYS A 48 -7.99 5.72 10.62
C LYS A 48 -8.79 5.86 9.33
N ASP A 49 -8.24 5.40 8.23
CA ASP A 49 -8.91 5.24 6.94
C ASP A 49 -8.97 3.74 6.59
N PRO A 50 -9.90 3.31 5.73
CA PRO A 50 -10.00 1.92 5.28
C PRO A 50 -8.68 1.40 4.67
N PHE A 51 -8.38 0.12 4.90
CA PHE A 51 -7.25 -0.51 4.23
C PHE A 51 -7.59 -0.81 2.77
N PHE A 52 -8.82 -1.25 2.50
CA PHE A 52 -9.31 -1.52 1.15
C PHE A 52 -9.38 -0.24 0.30
N ILE A 53 -9.06 -0.36 -1.00
CA ILE A 53 -9.07 0.77 -1.94
C ILE A 53 -10.05 0.52 -3.09
N ASN A 54 -10.82 1.55 -3.42
CA ASN A 54 -11.51 1.62 -4.70
C ASN A 54 -10.54 2.04 -5.81
N GLU A 55 -10.07 1.08 -6.60
CA GLU A 55 -9.06 1.33 -7.66
C GLU A 55 -9.48 2.43 -8.65
N LYS A 56 -10.78 2.53 -8.97
CA LYS A 56 -11.29 3.58 -9.88
C LYS A 56 -11.13 4.97 -9.27
N GLN A 57 -11.38 5.12 -7.97
CA GLN A 57 -11.21 6.39 -7.26
C GLN A 57 -9.73 6.74 -7.11
N LEU A 58 -8.89 5.78 -6.72
CA LEU A 58 -7.44 5.97 -6.63
C LEU A 58 -6.86 6.43 -7.97
N ARG A 59 -7.23 5.77 -9.07
CA ARG A 59 -6.76 6.12 -10.42
C ARG A 59 -7.26 7.49 -10.88
N LYS A 60 -8.47 7.89 -10.49
CA LYS A 60 -9.00 9.23 -10.78
C LYS A 60 -8.19 10.30 -10.04
N GLU A 61 -7.96 10.11 -8.75
CA GLU A 61 -7.15 11.03 -7.94
C GLU A 61 -5.71 11.13 -8.49
N TYR A 62 -5.09 9.99 -8.79
CA TYR A 62 -3.75 9.94 -9.41
C TYR A 62 -3.65 10.80 -10.67
N ARG A 63 -4.63 10.72 -11.58
CA ARG A 63 -4.63 11.54 -12.81
C ARG A 63 -4.74 13.03 -12.50
N THR A 64 -5.60 13.41 -11.55
CA THR A 64 -5.74 14.81 -11.12
C THR A 64 -4.46 15.34 -10.49
N LEU A 65 -3.79 14.53 -9.66
CA LEU A 65 -2.52 14.88 -9.04
C LEU A 65 -1.41 15.01 -10.09
N GLN A 66 -1.33 14.09 -11.04
CA GLN A 66 -0.37 14.15 -12.15
C GLN A 66 -0.61 15.37 -13.06
N SER A 67 -1.86 15.70 -13.42
CA SER A 67 -2.12 16.87 -14.26
C SER A 67 -1.75 18.20 -13.60
N SER A 68 -1.81 18.24 -12.26
CA SER A 68 -1.47 19.43 -11.48
C SER A 68 0.03 19.59 -11.21
N ASN A 69 0.81 18.52 -11.40
CA ASN A 69 2.25 18.46 -11.09
C ASN A 69 3.11 18.05 -12.29
N HIS A 70 2.53 18.02 -13.50
CA HIS A 70 3.25 17.64 -14.72
C HIS A 70 4.42 18.60 -14.96
N PRO A 71 5.59 18.13 -15.47
CA PRO A 71 6.75 18.98 -15.74
C PRO A 71 6.48 20.20 -16.64
N ASP A 72 5.42 20.17 -17.44
CA ASP A 72 4.96 21.29 -18.27
C ASP A 72 4.21 22.39 -17.47
N VAL A 73 3.70 22.06 -16.28
CA VAL A 73 2.91 22.96 -15.40
C VAL A 73 3.72 23.37 -14.17
N SER A 74 4.56 22.47 -13.62
CA SER A 74 5.48 22.75 -12.53
C SER A 74 6.84 22.09 -12.78
N SER A 75 7.95 22.78 -12.50
CA SER A 75 9.30 22.23 -12.68
C SER A 75 9.68 21.19 -11.61
N ASP A 76 8.74 20.77 -10.78
CA ASP A 76 8.99 19.89 -9.63
C ASP A 76 8.84 18.41 -10.03
N THR A 77 9.87 17.92 -10.71
CA THR A 77 9.96 16.51 -11.16
C THR A 77 9.98 15.52 -9.98
N ILE A 78 10.43 15.96 -8.81
CA ILE A 78 10.49 15.16 -7.58
C ILE A 78 9.05 14.87 -7.09
N ALA A 79 8.16 15.86 -7.13
CA ALA A 79 6.76 15.68 -6.78
C ALA A 79 6.06 14.63 -7.69
N SER A 80 6.28 14.72 -9.00
CA SER A 80 5.73 13.74 -9.97
C SER A 80 6.22 12.31 -9.75
N SER A 81 7.52 12.13 -9.48
CA SER A 81 8.10 10.81 -9.18
C SER A 81 7.52 10.20 -7.91
N ASN A 82 7.37 11.01 -6.85
CA ASN A 82 6.80 10.55 -5.58
C ASN A 82 5.34 10.13 -5.72
N ILE A 83 4.54 10.85 -6.53
CA ILE A 83 3.15 10.48 -6.82
C ILE A 83 3.07 9.13 -7.55
N ASN A 84 3.98 8.88 -8.50
CA ASN A 84 4.05 7.60 -9.22
C ASN A 84 4.38 6.42 -8.30
N GLN A 85 5.40 6.59 -7.45
CA GLN A 85 5.79 5.58 -6.46
C GLN A 85 4.64 5.29 -5.50
N ALA A 86 4.02 6.34 -4.96
CA ALA A 86 2.89 6.20 -4.05
C ALA A 86 1.69 5.52 -4.73
N PHE A 87 1.33 5.89 -5.96
CA PHE A 87 0.27 5.21 -6.70
C PHE A 87 0.55 3.72 -6.90
N THR A 88 1.79 3.37 -7.29
CA THR A 88 2.21 1.99 -7.52
C THR A 88 2.12 1.16 -6.24
N HIS A 89 2.60 1.71 -5.12
CA HIS A 89 2.56 1.04 -3.82
C HIS A 89 1.13 0.91 -3.29
N LEU A 90 0.32 1.96 -3.36
CA LEU A 90 -1.04 1.94 -2.81
C LEU A 90 -1.94 1.00 -3.62
N ARG A 91 -1.79 0.95 -4.95
CA ARG A 91 -2.57 0.05 -5.81
C ARG A 91 -2.30 -1.42 -5.51
N ASN A 92 -1.05 -1.80 -5.24
CA ASN A 92 -0.68 -3.17 -4.94
C ASN A 92 -0.95 -3.47 -3.45
N PRO A 93 -1.85 -4.42 -3.10
CA PRO A 93 -2.26 -4.63 -1.71
C PRO A 93 -1.09 -5.10 -0.80
N TYR A 94 -0.16 -5.89 -1.34
CA TYR A 94 1.07 -6.27 -0.61
C TYR A 94 1.96 -5.06 -0.33
N LEU A 95 2.27 -4.24 -1.35
CA LEU A 95 3.14 -3.06 -1.17
C LEU A 95 2.48 -2.01 -0.26
N ARG A 96 1.16 -1.89 -0.30
CA ARG A 96 0.36 -1.04 0.59
C ARG A 96 0.54 -1.45 2.04
N LEU A 97 0.37 -2.74 2.34
CA LEU A 97 0.57 -3.27 3.69
C LEU A 97 2.03 -3.19 4.13
N ALA A 98 2.98 -3.52 3.25
CA ALA A 98 4.41 -3.42 3.54
C ALA A 98 4.82 -1.98 3.90
N HIS A 99 4.32 -0.99 3.16
CA HIS A 99 4.52 0.41 3.50
C HIS A 99 3.89 0.74 4.85
N LEU A 100 2.67 0.29 5.13
CA LEU A 100 1.99 0.55 6.39
C LEU A 100 2.78 0.00 7.59
N ILE A 101 3.27 -1.24 7.49
CA ILE A 101 4.12 -1.88 8.51
C ILE A 101 5.41 -1.08 8.69
N LYS A 102 6.07 -0.66 7.60
CA LYS A 102 7.27 0.18 7.68
C LYS A 102 7.00 1.53 8.36
N LEU A 103 5.85 2.14 8.09
CA LEU A 103 5.48 3.45 8.63
C LEU A 103 5.14 3.39 10.13
N LEU A 104 4.42 2.37 10.57
CA LEU A 104 3.88 2.28 11.93
C LEU A 104 4.71 1.41 12.87
N HIS A 105 5.40 0.39 12.35
CA HIS A 105 6.18 -0.59 13.11
C HIS A 105 7.69 -0.51 12.82
N GLY A 106 8.10 0.21 11.77
CA GLY A 106 9.51 0.45 11.45
C GLY A 106 10.22 -0.72 10.76
N ILE A 107 9.51 -1.78 10.41
CA ILE A 107 10.07 -2.96 9.73
C ILE A 107 9.79 -2.89 8.22
N ASP A 108 10.84 -3.04 7.42
CA ASP A 108 10.72 -3.15 5.97
C ASP A 108 10.66 -4.62 5.53
N ILE A 109 9.45 -5.14 5.33
CA ILE A 109 9.23 -6.53 4.91
C ILE A 109 9.48 -6.77 3.41
N THR A 110 9.79 -5.72 2.65
CA THR A 110 10.20 -5.83 1.24
C THR A 110 11.68 -6.17 1.10
N ASP A 111 12.46 -6.00 2.17
CA ASP A 111 13.85 -6.44 2.22
C ASP A 111 13.93 -7.97 2.30
N ASP A 112 14.75 -8.57 1.43
CA ASP A 112 14.88 -10.02 1.31
C ASP A 112 15.38 -10.70 2.60
N ALA A 113 16.31 -10.07 3.34
CA ALA A 113 16.87 -10.63 4.56
C ALA A 113 15.82 -10.61 5.68
N VAL A 114 15.09 -9.49 5.80
CA VAL A 114 13.97 -9.37 6.74
C VAL A 114 12.88 -10.37 6.40
N SER A 115 12.46 -10.45 5.14
CA SER A 115 11.42 -11.36 4.67
C SER A 115 11.77 -12.82 4.97
N LYS A 116 12.99 -13.27 4.65
CA LYS A 116 13.49 -14.62 4.99
C LYS A 116 13.48 -14.89 6.50
N SER A 117 13.89 -13.92 7.30
CA SER A 117 13.88 -14.05 8.76
C SER A 117 12.45 -14.21 9.31
N MET A 118 11.50 -13.43 8.80
CA MET A 118 10.10 -13.51 9.23
C MET A 118 9.43 -14.81 8.79
N ILE A 119 9.70 -15.29 7.58
CA ILE A 119 9.24 -16.60 7.11
C ILE A 119 9.76 -17.72 8.02
N ALA A 120 11.05 -17.70 8.38
CA ALA A 120 11.62 -18.69 9.27
C ALA A 120 10.99 -18.65 10.67
N LYS A 121 10.68 -17.46 11.19
CA LYS A 121 9.94 -17.33 12.47
C LYS A 121 8.55 -17.93 12.37
N PHE A 122 7.81 -17.63 11.29
CA PHE A 122 6.45 -18.14 11.09
C PHE A 122 6.40 -19.66 11.05
N GLN A 123 7.34 -20.29 10.32
CA GLN A 123 7.45 -21.75 10.24
C GLN A 123 7.73 -22.42 11.59
N ASN A 124 8.38 -21.71 12.52
CA ASN A 124 8.77 -22.24 13.83
C ASN A 124 7.83 -21.79 14.97
N ALA A 125 6.83 -20.96 14.69
CA ALA A 125 5.98 -20.35 15.72
C ALA A 125 5.03 -21.36 16.39
N SER A 126 4.45 -22.28 15.61
CA SER A 126 3.62 -23.37 16.11
C SER A 126 3.41 -24.44 15.02
N ASP A 127 3.03 -25.65 15.42
CA ASP A 127 2.70 -26.73 14.47
C ASP A 127 1.54 -26.33 13.55
N SER A 128 0.54 -25.62 14.06
CA SER A 128 -0.60 -25.15 13.26
C SER A 128 -0.17 -24.13 12.21
N ASN A 129 0.72 -23.20 12.56
CA ASN A 129 1.23 -22.17 11.64
C ASN A 129 2.11 -22.80 10.56
N ALA A 130 2.97 -23.74 10.96
CA ALA A 130 3.79 -24.51 10.02
C ALA A 130 2.92 -25.28 9.01
N MET A 131 1.84 -25.90 9.46
CA MET A 131 0.90 -26.61 8.58
C MET A 131 0.14 -25.66 7.66
N ALA A 132 -0.36 -24.53 8.18
CA ALA A 132 -1.03 -23.51 7.37
C ALA A 132 -0.09 -22.95 6.28
N TYR A 133 1.17 -22.71 6.63
CA TYR A 133 2.20 -22.28 5.68
C TYR A 133 2.43 -23.32 4.58
N LYS A 134 2.59 -24.60 4.96
CA LYS A 134 2.76 -25.69 3.99
C LYS A 134 1.56 -25.82 3.07
N SER A 135 0.33 -25.70 3.61
CA SER A 135 -0.89 -25.72 2.80
C SER A 135 -0.93 -24.57 1.80
N MET A 136 -0.53 -23.36 2.22
CA MET A 136 -0.41 -22.22 1.32
C MET A 136 0.63 -22.48 0.22
N LEU A 137 1.80 -23.01 0.56
CA LEU A 137 2.83 -23.32 -0.43
C LEU A 137 2.38 -24.35 -1.46
N LEU A 138 1.61 -25.37 -1.04
CA LEU A 138 1.02 -26.34 -1.97
C LEU A 138 0.06 -25.67 -2.96
N GLN A 139 -0.80 -24.76 -2.49
CA GLN A 139 -1.69 -23.98 -3.36
C GLN A 139 -0.92 -23.08 -4.33
N VAL A 140 0.18 -22.48 -3.87
CA VAL A 140 1.07 -21.71 -4.75
C VAL A 140 1.64 -22.62 -5.83
N MET A 141 2.17 -23.79 -5.47
CA MET A 141 2.70 -24.74 -6.46
C MET A 141 1.64 -25.20 -7.48
N GLU A 142 0.41 -25.42 -7.04
CA GLU A 142 -0.72 -25.76 -7.92
C GLU A 142 -1.06 -24.61 -8.88
N ALA A 143 -1.08 -23.37 -8.41
CA ALA A 143 -1.26 -22.20 -9.28
C ALA A 143 -0.13 -22.06 -10.31
N HIS A 144 1.12 -22.34 -9.91
CA HIS A 144 2.26 -22.37 -10.82
C HIS A 144 2.08 -23.44 -11.91
N GLU A 145 1.63 -24.64 -11.53
CA GLU A 145 1.36 -25.75 -12.44
C GLU A 145 0.29 -25.36 -13.47
N GLN A 146 -0.83 -24.79 -13.02
CA GLN A 146 -1.89 -24.33 -13.91
C GLN A 146 -1.40 -23.26 -14.91
N LEU A 147 -0.59 -22.30 -14.45
CA LEU A 147 0.02 -21.30 -15.32
C LEU A 147 0.96 -21.91 -16.37
N GLU A 148 1.74 -22.92 -16.00
CA GLU A 148 2.70 -23.58 -16.90
C GLU A 148 2.00 -24.44 -17.95
N PHE A 149 0.92 -25.14 -17.58
CA PHE A 149 0.21 -26.05 -18.45
C PHE A 149 -0.94 -25.44 -19.24
N ALA A 150 -1.37 -24.22 -18.91
CA ALA A 150 -2.38 -23.53 -19.69
C ALA A 150 -1.93 -23.36 -21.15
N GLU A 151 -2.82 -23.67 -22.08
CA GLU A 151 -2.59 -23.45 -23.52
C GLU A 151 -3.26 -22.16 -23.99
N LYS A 152 -4.27 -21.69 -23.25
CA LYS A 152 -5.12 -20.55 -23.59
C LYS A 152 -5.46 -19.73 -22.35
N GLU A 153 -5.72 -18.44 -22.55
CA GLU A 153 -6.05 -17.50 -21.47
C GLU A 153 -7.32 -17.93 -20.71
N GLN A 154 -8.32 -18.47 -21.41
CA GLN A 154 -9.59 -18.91 -20.79
C GLN A 154 -9.41 -20.07 -19.80
N GLU A 155 -8.31 -20.83 -19.88
CA GLU A 155 -8.03 -21.91 -18.93
C GLU A 155 -7.55 -21.35 -17.57
N LEU A 156 -7.22 -20.05 -17.51
CA LEU A 156 -6.81 -19.35 -16.30
C LEU A 156 -7.94 -18.56 -15.64
N ASP A 157 -9.13 -18.49 -16.25
CA ASP A 157 -10.26 -17.70 -15.73
C ASP A 157 -10.63 -18.17 -14.30
N GLU A 158 -10.71 -19.49 -14.08
CA GLU A 158 -10.99 -20.07 -12.75
C GLU A 158 -9.88 -19.74 -11.74
N LEU A 159 -8.61 -19.84 -12.16
CA LEU A 159 -7.47 -19.49 -11.33
C LEU A 159 -7.47 -18.00 -10.95
N GLU A 160 -7.83 -17.13 -11.90
CA GLU A 160 -7.94 -15.69 -11.67
C GLU A 160 -9.03 -15.38 -10.65
N ASP A 161 -10.23 -15.95 -10.81
CA ASP A 161 -11.35 -15.77 -9.89
C ASP A 161 -10.99 -16.23 -8.47
N GLU A 162 -10.45 -17.44 -8.32
CA GLU A 162 -10.06 -17.94 -7.01
C GLU A 162 -8.95 -17.09 -6.37
N ASN A 163 -7.95 -16.66 -7.15
CA ASN A 163 -6.86 -15.85 -6.61
C ASN A 163 -7.35 -14.44 -6.23
N ASN A 164 -8.27 -13.86 -6.98
CA ASN A 164 -8.92 -12.60 -6.63
C ASN A 164 -9.70 -12.72 -5.31
N ASP A 165 -10.42 -13.83 -5.11
CA ASP A 165 -11.10 -14.11 -3.84
C ASP A 165 -10.12 -14.30 -2.68
N ARG A 166 -8.98 -14.99 -2.89
CA ARG A 166 -7.91 -15.12 -1.88
C ARG A 166 -7.33 -13.76 -1.48
N ILE A 167 -7.06 -12.88 -2.45
CA ILE A 167 -6.57 -11.51 -2.18
C ILE A 167 -7.61 -10.73 -1.39
N LYS A 168 -8.88 -10.78 -1.79
CA LYS A 168 -9.97 -10.08 -1.11
C LYS A 168 -10.11 -10.51 0.35
N GLN A 169 -10.14 -11.82 0.60
CA GLN A 169 -10.21 -12.37 1.96
C GLN A 169 -9.01 -11.97 2.81
N ALA A 170 -7.81 -11.90 2.21
CA ALA A 170 -6.63 -11.40 2.90
C ALA A 170 -6.76 -9.91 3.27
N GLU A 171 -7.23 -9.05 2.35
CA GLU A 171 -7.46 -7.63 2.64
C GLU A 171 -8.49 -7.44 3.76
N GLU A 172 -9.59 -8.22 3.76
CA GLU A 172 -10.62 -8.18 4.81
C GLU A 172 -10.05 -8.60 6.18
N LYS A 173 -9.21 -9.64 6.23
CA LYS A 173 -8.53 -10.07 7.46
C LYS A 173 -7.57 -8.99 7.97
N ILE A 174 -6.76 -8.41 7.09
CA ILE A 174 -5.82 -7.32 7.40
C ILE A 174 -6.57 -6.11 7.96
N GLU A 175 -7.68 -5.72 7.35
CA GLU A 175 -8.51 -4.60 7.83
C GLU A 175 -9.03 -4.87 9.24
N SER A 176 -9.59 -6.07 9.48
CA SER A 176 -10.04 -6.47 10.83
C SER A 176 -8.91 -6.48 11.86
N GLU A 177 -7.68 -6.81 11.46
CA GLU A 177 -6.52 -6.79 12.36
C GLU A 177 -6.04 -5.38 12.69
N LEU A 178 -6.12 -4.46 11.73
CA LEU A 178 -5.77 -3.05 11.92
C LEU A 178 -6.74 -2.31 12.85
N GLU A 179 -7.99 -2.78 12.95
CA GLU A 179 -8.99 -2.25 13.88
C GLU A 179 -8.78 -2.69 15.35
N LYS A 180 -7.95 -3.71 15.60
CA LYS A 180 -7.70 -4.21 16.96
C LYS A 180 -6.72 -3.31 17.72
N GLU A 181 -6.99 -3.10 19.01
CA GLU A 181 -6.09 -2.41 19.92
C GLU A 181 -5.65 -3.35 21.06
N PRO A 182 -4.35 -3.67 21.21
CA PRO A 182 -3.23 -3.30 20.32
C PRO A 182 -3.21 -4.10 19.01
N ILE A 183 -2.63 -3.52 17.96
CA ILE A 183 -2.41 -4.18 16.68
C ILE A 183 -1.43 -5.34 16.86
N ASN A 184 -1.77 -6.52 16.33
CA ASN A 184 -0.88 -7.68 16.31
C ASN A 184 0.02 -7.64 15.07
N TRP A 185 1.22 -7.07 15.22
CA TRP A 185 2.18 -6.91 14.12
C TRP A 185 2.71 -8.23 13.57
N ASP A 186 2.89 -9.25 14.41
CA ASP A 186 3.40 -10.55 13.96
C ASP A 186 2.39 -11.24 13.02
N GLU A 187 1.10 -11.10 13.30
CA GLU A 187 0.03 -11.62 12.44
C GLU A 187 -0.07 -10.81 11.13
N LEU A 188 0.00 -9.47 11.19
CA LEU A 188 0.00 -8.64 9.98
C LEU A 188 1.20 -8.91 9.07
N ILE A 189 2.40 -9.11 9.63
CA ILE A 189 3.60 -9.47 8.85
C ILE A 189 3.39 -10.84 8.20
N THR A 190 2.80 -11.78 8.92
CA THR A 190 2.48 -13.11 8.41
C THR A 190 1.49 -13.01 7.24
N ASP A 191 0.42 -12.25 7.39
CA ASP A 191 -0.56 -12.05 6.33
C ASP A 191 0.01 -11.28 5.13
N ALA A 192 0.93 -10.34 5.36
CA ALA A 192 1.66 -9.68 4.27
C ALA A 192 2.48 -10.67 3.45
N ILE A 193 3.15 -11.65 4.09
CA ILE A 193 3.89 -12.71 3.39
C ILE A 193 2.95 -13.54 2.53
N LYS A 194 1.80 -13.97 3.07
CA LYS A 194 0.80 -14.73 2.30
C LYS A 194 0.28 -13.93 1.10
N LEU A 195 -0.07 -12.67 1.35
CA LEU A 195 -0.57 -11.75 0.34
C LEU A 195 0.45 -11.51 -0.78
N LYS A 196 1.76 -11.50 -0.48
CA LYS A 196 2.82 -11.43 -1.48
C LYS A 196 2.70 -12.54 -2.52
N TYR A 197 2.48 -13.79 -2.09
CA TYR A 197 2.33 -14.92 -3.00
C TYR A 197 1.10 -14.79 -3.92
N TRP A 198 -0.04 -14.40 -3.37
CA TRP A 198 -1.27 -14.20 -4.17
C TRP A 198 -1.15 -13.05 -5.17
N VAL A 199 -0.50 -11.95 -4.78
CA VAL A 199 -0.17 -10.84 -5.69
C VAL A 199 0.78 -11.29 -6.79
N ASN A 200 1.77 -12.13 -6.47
CA ASN A 200 2.69 -12.66 -7.48
C ASN A 200 1.97 -13.57 -8.47
N ILE A 201 1.08 -14.45 -8.00
CA ILE A 201 0.21 -15.26 -8.88
C ILE A 201 -0.66 -14.36 -9.76
N GLN A 202 -1.27 -13.31 -9.20
CA GLN A 202 -2.08 -12.36 -9.98
C GLN A 202 -1.26 -11.68 -11.09
N ASN A 203 -0.01 -11.33 -10.82
CA ASN A 203 0.89 -10.78 -11.83
C ASN A 203 1.25 -11.85 -12.87
N GLY A 204 1.51 -13.09 -12.47
CA GLY A 204 1.76 -14.20 -13.38
C GLY A 204 0.62 -14.46 -14.35
N ILE A 205 -0.63 -14.41 -13.87
CA ILE A 205 -1.83 -14.53 -14.72
C ILE A 205 -1.89 -13.37 -15.72
N LYS A 206 -1.71 -12.12 -15.25
CA LYS A 206 -1.76 -10.92 -16.12
C LYS A 206 -0.66 -10.88 -17.18
N ASP A 207 0.51 -11.39 -16.84
CA ASP A 207 1.68 -11.42 -17.73
C ASP A 207 1.74 -12.68 -18.60
N TRP A 208 0.84 -13.65 -18.36
CA TRP A 208 0.77 -14.90 -19.10
C TRP A 208 0.45 -14.66 -20.58
N ALA A 209 1.10 -15.43 -21.46
CA ALA A 209 0.80 -15.44 -22.88
C ALA A 209 1.20 -16.79 -23.49
N PRO A 210 0.47 -17.28 -24.51
CA PRO A 210 0.73 -18.58 -25.11
C PRO A 210 2.16 -18.65 -25.67
N GLY A 211 2.87 -19.73 -25.33
CA GLY A 211 4.24 -19.99 -25.78
C GLY A 211 5.33 -19.12 -25.13
N LYS A 212 5.01 -18.29 -24.12
CA LYS A 212 6.02 -17.60 -23.30
C LYS A 212 6.28 -18.37 -22.01
N PRO A 213 7.54 -18.42 -21.54
CA PRO A 213 7.84 -19.01 -20.23
C PRO A 213 7.17 -18.19 -19.12
N VAL A 214 6.51 -18.86 -18.20
CA VAL A 214 5.96 -18.24 -16.99
C VAL A 214 7.11 -17.92 -16.04
N HIS A 215 7.21 -16.67 -15.59
CA HIS A 215 8.20 -16.24 -14.61
C HIS A 215 7.50 -15.61 -13.41
N LEU A 216 7.36 -16.40 -12.35
CA LEU A 216 6.83 -15.95 -11.06
C LEU A 216 7.99 -15.67 -10.10
N THR A 217 8.10 -14.43 -9.63
CA THR A 217 9.05 -14.04 -8.59
C THR A 217 8.52 -14.47 -7.21
N HIS A 218 9.41 -14.81 -6.28
CA HIS A 218 9.09 -15.20 -4.91
C HIS A 218 9.81 -14.30 -3.90
#